data_AF-A0A5J9V178-F1
#
_entry.id   AF-A0A5J9V178-F1
#
_cell.length_a   1.000
_cell.length_b   1.000
_cell.length_c   1.000
_cell.angle_alpha   90.00
_cell.angle_beta   90.00
_cell.angle_gamma   90.00
#
_symmetry.space_group_name_H-M   'P 1'
#
loop_
_entity.id
_entity.type
_entity.pdbx_description
1 polymer ?
#
loop_
_entity_poly.entity_id
_entity_poly.type
_entity_poly.pdbx_seq_one_letter_code
_entity_poly.pdbx_strand_id
1 'polypeptide(L)' 'PPSVVLYLVTEVQLTASEEEDRHVWRWTPDGQYTSKSAYEAMHHGSIKFHGANLIWKSWAPLKCTELFPNVQTS' A
#
# COMPACT_ATOMS: atom_id res chain seq x y z
N PRO A 1 25.63 -14.84 21.36
CA PRO A 1 24.88 -16.06 21.00
C PRO A 1 23.44 -15.70 20.59
N PRO A 2 23.11 -15.72 19.29
CA PRO A 2 21.76 -15.39 18.87
C PRO A 2 20.85 -16.55 19.24
N SER A 3 19.87 -16.28 20.11
CA SER A 3 18.82 -17.22 20.47
C SER A 3 18.07 -17.61 19.19
N VAL A 4 18.25 -18.87 18.77
CA VAL A 4 17.55 -19.48 17.65
C VAL A 4 16.06 -19.51 18.01
N VAL A 5 15.27 -18.62 17.40
CA VAL A 5 13.82 -18.63 17.55
C VAL A 5 13.30 -19.78 16.68
N LEU A 6 13.06 -20.93 17.31
CA LEU A 6 12.40 -22.06 16.67
C LEU A 6 10.92 -21.69 16.49
N TYR A 7 10.52 -21.40 15.26
CA TYR A 7 9.11 -21.30 14.92
C TYR A 7 8.56 -22.73 14.86
N LEU A 8 7.79 -23.12 15.89
CA LEU A 8 7.02 -24.35 15.84
C LEU A 8 5.92 -24.17 14.80
N VAL A 9 6.00 -24.91 13.70
CA VAL A 9 4.89 -25.03 12.75
C VAL A 9 3.83 -25.89 13.42
N THR A 10 2.70 -25.28 13.76
CA THR A 10 1.52 -25.99 14.27
C THR A 10 0.76 -26.60 13.11
N GLU A 11 0.34 -27.86 13.26
CA GLU A 11 -0.54 -28.53 12.31
C GLU A 11 -1.91 -27.84 12.32
N VAL A 12 -2.32 -27.27 11.18
CA VAL A 12 -3.60 -26.55 11.05
C VAL A 12 -4.67 -27.54 10.58
N GLN A 13 -5.61 -27.86 11.48
CA GLN A 13 -6.80 -28.65 11.15
C GLN A 13 -7.83 -27.73 10.51
N LEU A 14 -8.03 -27.86 9.19
CA LEU A 14 -9.06 -27.14 8.45
C LEU A 14 -10.41 -27.76 8.79
N THR A 15 -11.21 -27.07 9.62
CA THR A 15 -12.60 -27.45 9.82
C THR A 15 -13.35 -27.20 8.52
N ALA A 16 -14.05 -28.21 7.98
CA ALA A 16 -14.99 -28.06 6.87
C ALA A 16 -16.27 -27.32 7.31
N SER A 17 -16.08 -26.21 8.03
CA SER A 17 -17.13 -25.28 8.43
C SER A 17 -17.65 -24.59 7.18
N GLU A 18 -18.96 -24.35 7.11
CA GLU A 18 -19.60 -23.52 6.08
C GLU A 18 -19.31 -22.01 6.28
N GLU A 19 -18.58 -21.64 7.33
CA GLU A 19 -18.16 -20.25 7.57
C GLU A 19 -17.01 -19.84 6.64
N GLU A 20 -17.20 -18.70 5.99
CA GLU A 20 -16.19 -18.10 5.12
C GLU A 20 -15.00 -17.55 5.92
N ASP A 21 -13.79 -17.70 5.37
CA ASP A 21 -12.57 -17.15 5.96
C ASP A 21 -12.69 -15.64 6.14
N ARG A 22 -12.37 -15.15 7.35
CA ARG A 22 -12.37 -13.72 7.65
C ARG A 22 -10.97 -13.12 7.54
N HIS A 23 -10.79 -12.18 6.63
CA HIS A 23 -9.58 -11.37 6.58
C HIS A 23 -9.58 -10.29 7.68
N VAL A 24 -8.57 -10.31 8.57
CA VAL A 24 -8.42 -9.31 9.65
C VAL A 24 -7.15 -8.49 9.40
N TRP A 25 -7.31 -7.18 9.19
CA TRP A 25 -6.22 -6.24 9.02
C TRP A 25 -5.67 -5.77 10.37
N ARG A 26 -4.53 -6.33 10.79
CA ARG A 26 -3.97 -6.09 12.14
C ARG A 26 -3.55 -4.64 12.44
N TRP A 27 -3.45 -3.78 11.44
CA TRP A 27 -2.92 -2.42 11.58
C TRP A 27 -3.99 -1.39 11.89
N THR A 28 -5.27 -1.76 11.83
CA THR A 28 -6.38 -0.93 12.27
C THR A 28 -7.16 -1.62 13.40
N PRO A 29 -7.70 -0.86 14.38
CA PRO A 29 -8.41 -1.45 15.52
C PRO A 29 -9.71 -2.17 15.12
N ASP A 30 -10.32 -1.76 14.02
CA ASP A 30 -11.54 -2.34 13.45
C ASP A 30 -11.27 -3.58 12.59
N GLY A 31 -9.99 -3.93 12.35
CA GLY A 31 -9.61 -5.05 11.50
C GLY A 31 -9.91 -4.85 10.02
N GLN A 32 -10.32 -3.64 9.59
CA GLN A 32 -10.71 -3.37 8.21
C GLN A 32 -9.53 -2.94 7.35
N TYR A 33 -9.41 -3.58 6.19
CA TYR A 33 -8.45 -3.16 5.19
C TYR A 33 -8.93 -1.91 4.44
N THR A 34 -8.05 -0.91 4.36
CA THR A 34 -8.22 0.21 3.41
C THR A 34 -6.90 0.53 2.74
N SER A 35 -6.93 1.01 1.49
CA SER A 35 -5.72 1.45 0.77
C SER A 35 -4.94 2.51 1.56
N LYS A 36 -5.64 3.38 2.30
CA LYS A 36 -5.04 4.36 3.20
C LYS A 36 -4.25 3.70 4.32
N SER A 37 -4.87 2.80 5.08
CA SER A 37 -4.22 2.11 6.20
C SER A 37 -3.03 1.25 5.76
N ALA A 38 -3.11 0.65 4.57
CA ALA A 38 -2.01 -0.09 3.96
C ALA A 38 -0.81 0.82 3.65
N TYR A 39 -1.09 2.00 3.08
CA TYR A 39 -0.08 3.00 2.81
C TYR A 39 0.59 3.49 4.10
N GLU A 40 -0.20 3.82 5.13
CA GLU A 40 0.30 4.25 6.43
C GLU A 40 1.17 3.18 7.10
N ALA A 41 0.75 1.90 7.04
CA ALA A 41 1.52 0.79 7.58
C ALA A 41 2.83 0.55 6.81
N MET A 42 2.81 0.63 5.47
CA MET A 42 4.00 0.47 4.64
C MET A 42 5.03 1.58 4.87
N HIS A 43 4.55 2.80 5.13
CA HIS A 43 5.39 3.96 5.40
C HIS A 43 5.69 4.16 6.89
N HIS A 44 5.27 3.23 7.76
CA HIS A 44 5.57 3.30 9.18
C HIS A 44 7.10 3.21 9.40
N GLY A 45 7.67 4.21 10.06
CA GLY A 45 9.13 4.31 10.26
C GLY A 45 9.92 4.83 9.05
N SER A 46 9.25 5.25 7.97
CA SER A 46 9.93 5.85 6.82
C SER A 46 10.54 7.22 7.17
N ILE A 47 11.72 7.49 6.62
CA ILE A 47 12.43 8.76 6.80
C ILE A 47 11.99 9.71 5.68
N LYS A 48 11.60 10.94 6.05
CA LYS A 48 11.21 11.96 5.06
C LYS A 48 12.42 12.34 4.22
N PHE A 49 12.39 11.94 2.95
CA PHE A 49 13.41 12.32 1.97
C PHE A 49 13.13 13.71 1.41
N HIS A 50 13.82 14.72 1.95
CA HIS A 50 13.64 16.12 1.56
C HIS A 50 14.12 16.42 0.13
N GLY A 51 14.96 15.55 -0.45
CA GLY A 51 15.47 15.67 -1.81
C GLY A 51 14.51 15.19 -2.90
N ALA A 52 13.29 14.75 -2.56
CA ALA A 52 12.35 14.17 -3.53
C ALA A 52 12.08 15.11 -4.72
N ASN A 53 11.95 16.41 -4.45
CA ASN A 53 11.76 17.45 -5.48
C ASN A 53 12.98 17.65 -6.40
N LEU A 54 14.19 17.30 -5.93
CA LEU A 54 15.42 17.41 -6.72
C LEU A 54 15.58 16.22 -7.68
N ILE A 55 15.11 15.04 -7.28
CA ILE A 55 15.14 13.83 -8.10
C ILE A 55 13.98 13.84 -9.10
N TRP A 56 12.77 14.13 -8.62
CA TRP A 56 11.54 14.08 -9.40
C TRP A 56 11.24 15.40 -10.12
N LYS A 57 12.22 15.96 -10.84
CA LYS A 57 11.88 16.97 -11.87
C LYS A 57 11.05 16.26 -12.95
N SER A 58 9.75 16.54 -13.01
CA SER A 58 8.94 16.12 -14.14
C SER A 58 9.49 16.80 -15.39
N TRP A 59 10.11 16.01 -16.26
CA TRP A 59 10.50 16.43 -17.61
C TRP A 59 9.28 16.53 -18.53
N ALA A 60 8.12 16.92 -17.98
CA ALA A 60 6.94 17.23 -18.76
C ALA A 60 6.95 18.74 -19.03
N PRO A 61 7.05 19.19 -20.29
CA PRO A 61 6.88 20.60 -20.59
C PRO A 61 5.49 21.05 -20.09
N LEU A 62 5.46 22.15 -19.34
CA LEU A 62 4.26 22.74 -18.72
C LEU A 62 3.15 23.16 -19.71
N LYS A 63 3.34 22.90 -21.01
CA LYS A 63 2.39 23.19 -22.08
C LYS A 63 2.06 21.93 -22.85
N CYS A 64 1.20 21.09 -22.29
CA CYS A 64 0.36 20.24 -23.13
C CYS A 64 -0.87 21.07 -23.57
N THR A 65 -0.65 22.08 -24.42
CA THR A 65 -1.73 22.90 -24.98
C THR A 65 -1.92 22.66 -26.48
N GLU A 66 -1.05 21.90 -27.13
CA GLU A 66 -1.00 21.87 -28.60
C GLU A 66 -1.11 20.45 -29.20
N LEU A 67 -1.93 19.56 -28.62
CA LEU A 67 -2.18 18.25 -29.25
C LEU A 67 -3.65 17.91 -29.56
N PHE A 68 -4.60 18.81 -29.30
CA PHE A 68 -5.97 18.68 -29.86
C PHE A 68 -6.56 20.06 -30.17
N PRO A 69 -6.33 20.62 -31.38
CA PRO A 69 -6.79 21.98 -31.70
C PRO A 69 -8.30 22.11 -31.95
N ASN A 70 -9.13 21.07 -31.76
CA ASN A 70 -10.57 21.18 -31.96
C ASN A 70 -11.35 20.19 -31.08
N VAL A 71 -11.74 20.62 -29.89
CA VAL A 71 -12.96 20.12 -29.23
C VAL A 71 -13.92 21.29 -29.19
N GLN A 72 -14.89 21.31 -30.11
CA GLN A 72 -16.07 22.15 -29.97
C GLN A 72 -16.86 21.60 -28.77
N THR A 73 -17.00 22.41 -27.74
CA THR A 73 -18.04 22.18 -26.72
C THR A 73 -19.24 23.04 -27.09
N SER A 74 -20.40 22.40 -27.18
CA SER A 74 -21.71 23.04 -27.37
C SER A 74 -22.16 23.80 -26.13
#